data_AF-A0A837IM32-F1
#
_entry.id   AF-A0A837IM32-F1
#
_cell.length_a   1.000
_cell.length_b   1.000
_cell.length_c   1.000
_cell.angle_alpha   90.00
_cell.angle_beta   90.00
_cell.angle_gamma   90.00
#
_symmetry.space_group_name_H-M   'P 1'
#
loop_
_entity.id
_entity.type
_entity.pdbx_description
1 polymer ?
#
loop_
_entity_poly.entity_id
_entity_poly.type
_entity_poly.pdbx_seq_one_letter_code
_entity_poly.pdbx_strand_id
1 'polypeptide(L)'
;MGAKGVLGSRLIKRLRDINVLAEGFDKGDDLSKLKDFDVVISATGEGGLVKENMVMDGFTGIDLGFPKGDFSVEAIAKASIITPVPGGVGPMTIVSLYENLADA
;
A
#
# COMPACT_ATOMS: atom_id res chain seq x y z
N MET A 1 1.72 2.00 -4.97
CA MET A 1 1.96 3.46 -4.87
C MET A 1 3.22 3.74 -4.07
N GLY A 2 4.07 4.68 -4.51
CA GLY A 2 5.36 4.98 -3.87
C GLY A 2 6.47 3.97 -4.21
N ALA A 3 6.42 3.43 -5.43
CA ALA A 3 7.23 2.31 -5.92
C ALA A 3 8.75 2.56 -5.92
N LYS A 4 9.20 3.79 -6.16
CA LYS A 4 10.63 4.15 -6.14
C LYS A 4 11.14 4.52 -4.74
N GLY A 5 10.25 4.62 -3.75
CA GLY A 5 10.61 4.94 -2.37
C GLY A 5 11.41 3.84 -1.68
N VAL A 6 11.96 4.14 -0.50
CA VAL A 6 12.77 3.20 0.30
C VAL A 6 12.01 1.92 0.64
N LEU A 7 10.72 2.04 0.98
CA LEU A 7 9.82 0.92 1.24
C LEU A 7 9.34 0.26 -0.06
N GLY A 8 8.77 1.06 -0.96
CA GLY A 8 8.15 0.56 -2.21
C GLY A 8 9.12 -0.19 -3.11
N SER A 9 10.37 0.24 -3.23
CA SER A 9 11.37 -0.40 -4.09
C SER A 9 11.71 -1.82 -3.62
N ARG A 10 11.81 -2.00 -2.30
CA ARG A 10 12.04 -3.33 -1.68
C ARG A 10 10.80 -4.21 -1.80
N LEU A 11 9.62 -3.64 -1.59
CA LEU A 11 8.35 -4.35 -1.70
C LEU A 11 8.13 -4.88 -3.12
N ILE A 12 8.30 -4.05 -4.15
CA ILE A 12 8.14 -4.46 -5.55
C ILE A 12 9.12 -5.58 -5.90
N LYS A 13 10.38 -5.45 -5.47
CA LYS A 13 11.37 -6.51 -5.67
C LYS A 13 10.88 -7.83 -5.05
N ARG A 14 10.46 -7.79 -3.78
CA ARG A 14 9.98 -8.97 -3.06
C ARG A 14 8.74 -9.60 -3.71
N LEU A 15 7.77 -8.79 -4.14
CA LEU A 15 6.57 -9.26 -4.82
C LEU A 15 6.92 -9.98 -6.13
N ARG A 16 7.85 -9.43 -6.90
CA ARG A 16 8.35 -10.09 -8.12
C ARG A 16 9.10 -11.39 -7.81
N ASP A 17 9.90 -11.41 -6.74
CA ASP A 17 10.63 -12.62 -6.31
C ASP A 17 9.69 -13.77 -5.95
N ILE A 18 8.45 -13.46 -5.51
CA ILE A 18 7.41 -14.46 -5.21
C ILE A 18 6.40 -14.65 -6.35
N ASN A 19 6.74 -14.23 -7.58
CA ASN A 19 5.92 -14.33 -8.79
C ASN A 19 4.55 -13.63 -8.72
N VAL A 20 4.44 -12.57 -7.91
CA VAL A 20 3.27 -11.68 -7.93
C VAL A 20 3.46 -10.63 -9.01
N LEU A 21 2.46 -10.49 -9.88
CA LEU A 21 2.41 -9.41 -10.87
C LEU A 21 2.17 -8.08 -10.12
N ALA A 22 3.20 -7.23 -10.10
CA ALA A 22 3.18 -5.96 -9.39
C ALA A 22 3.67 -4.82 -10.29
N GLU A 23 2.82 -3.80 -10.44
CA GLU A 23 3.13 -2.56 -11.14
C GLU A 23 3.41 -1.43 -10.15
N GLY A 24 4.42 -0.63 -10.45
CA GLY A 24 4.85 0.48 -9.60
C GLY A 24 4.34 1.81 -10.12
N PHE A 25 3.76 2.62 -9.24
CA PHE A 25 3.28 3.97 -9.51
C PHE A 25 3.92 4.96 -8.56
N ASP A 26 4.38 6.09 -9.09
CA ASP A 26 5.03 7.20 -8.41
C ASP A 26 4.48 8.55 -8.87
N LYS A 27 5.02 9.64 -8.31
CA LYS A 27 4.67 11.01 -8.70
C LYS A 27 4.92 11.23 -10.19
N GLY A 28 3.89 11.70 -10.90
CA GLY A 28 3.94 12.00 -12.33
C GLY A 28 3.40 10.87 -13.22
N ASP A 29 3.14 9.69 -12.65
CA ASP A 29 2.49 8.60 -13.38
C ASP A 29 0.97 8.83 -13.49
N ASP A 30 0.34 8.14 -14.45
CA ASP A 30 -1.11 8.14 -14.60
C ASP A 30 -1.77 7.24 -13.54
N LEU A 31 -2.18 7.86 -12.44
CA LEU A 31 -2.81 7.16 -11.31
C LEU A 31 -4.23 6.66 -11.60
N SER A 32 -4.84 7.04 -12.73
CA SER A 32 -6.18 6.53 -13.10
C SER A 32 -6.18 5.04 -13.44
N LYS A 33 -5.00 4.48 -13.71
CA LYS A 33 -4.78 3.05 -13.96
C LYS A 33 -4.84 2.19 -12.70
N LEU A 34 -4.81 2.79 -11.50
CA LEU A 34 -4.92 2.04 -10.24
C LEU A 34 -6.23 1.24 -10.15
N LYS A 35 -7.27 1.61 -10.91
CA LYS A 35 -8.55 0.89 -10.99
C LYS A 35 -8.44 -0.48 -11.69
N ASP A 36 -7.33 -0.74 -12.37
CA ASP A 36 -7.10 -2.00 -13.06
C ASP A 36 -6.51 -3.07 -12.11
N PHE A 37 -6.36 -2.75 -10.81
CA PHE A 37 -5.75 -3.60 -9.79
C PHE A 37 -6.71 -3.93 -8.65
N ASP A 38 -6.80 -5.21 -8.31
CA ASP A 38 -7.60 -5.70 -7.17
C ASP A 38 -6.99 -5.32 -5.82
N VAL A 39 -5.66 -5.22 -5.75
CA VAL A 39 -4.90 -4.93 -4.53
C VAL A 39 -4.06 -3.67 -4.73
N VAL A 40 -4.27 -2.67 -3.87
CA VAL A 40 -3.51 -1.42 -3.89
C VAL A 40 -2.72 -1.29 -2.59
N ILE A 41 -1.39 -1.26 -2.71
CA ILE A 41 -0.47 -1.00 -1.59
C ILE A 41 0.05 0.43 -1.70
N SER A 42 -0.13 1.23 -0.65
CA SER A 42 0.38 2.61 -0.59
C SER A 42 1.45 2.79 0.47
N ALA A 43 2.58 3.36 0.05
CA ALA A 43 3.71 3.73 0.88
C ALA A 43 4.23 5.13 0.48
N THR A 44 3.32 6.08 0.27
CA THR A 44 3.66 7.43 -0.20
C THR A 44 3.93 8.38 0.95
N GLY A 45 3.31 8.16 2.11
CA GLY A 45 3.39 9.06 3.26
C GLY A 45 2.65 10.39 3.04
N GLU A 46 1.75 10.42 2.07
CA GLU A 46 0.95 11.59 1.71
C GLU A 46 -0.52 11.30 1.99
N GLY A 47 -1.01 11.85 3.11
CA GLY A 47 -2.32 11.52 3.65
C GLY A 47 -3.47 11.81 2.67
N GLY A 48 -4.28 10.80 2.40
CA GLY A 48 -5.43 10.91 1.50
C GLY A 48 -5.08 11.11 0.02
N LEU A 49 -3.85 10.82 -0.41
CA LEU A 49 -3.44 10.90 -1.82
C LEU A 49 -4.26 9.96 -2.72
N VAL A 50 -4.50 8.72 -2.29
CA VAL A 50 -5.28 7.73 -3.07
C VAL A 50 -6.76 8.06 -2.97
N LYS A 51 -7.34 8.53 -4.07
CA LYS A 51 -8.75 9.00 -4.16
C LYS A 51 -9.69 7.92 -4.68
N GLU A 52 -10.99 8.08 -4.43
CA GLU A 52 -12.06 7.14 -4.83
C GLU A 52 -12.13 6.85 -6.34
N ASN A 53 -11.71 7.79 -7.18
CA ASN A 53 -11.74 7.67 -8.64
C ASN A 53 -10.49 6.97 -9.20
N MET A 54 -9.49 6.74 -8.35
CA MET A 54 -8.28 6.02 -8.72
C MET A 54 -8.43 4.51 -8.50
N VAL A 55 -9.32 4.07 -7.62
CA VAL A 55 -9.47 2.65 -7.24
C VAL A 55 -10.76 2.06 -7.78
N MET A 56 -10.77 0.74 -8.01
CA MET A 56 -11.98 0.02 -8.34
C MET A 56 -12.87 -0.19 -7.11
N ASP A 57 -14.16 -0.41 -7.33
CA ASP A 57 -15.06 -0.80 -6.25
C ASP A 57 -14.70 -2.22 -5.78
N GLY A 58 -14.63 -2.42 -4.47
CA GLY A 58 -14.30 -3.70 -3.85
C GLY A 58 -12.80 -4.03 -3.77
N PHE A 59 -11.90 -3.09 -4.09
CA PHE A 59 -10.45 -3.31 -3.98
C PHE A 59 -10.00 -3.65 -2.55
N THR A 60 -8.83 -4.29 -2.43
CA THR A 60 -8.13 -4.52 -1.16
C THR A 60 -7.05 -3.46 -0.96
N GLY A 61 -7.09 -2.74 0.15
CA GLY A 61 -6.11 -1.71 0.49
C GLY A 61 -5.09 -2.15 1.54
N ILE A 62 -3.80 -1.89 1.29
CA ILE A 62 -2.73 -2.00 2.30
C ILE A 62 -2.08 -0.63 2.44
N ASP A 63 -2.27 0.01 3.59
CA ASP A 63 -1.91 1.40 3.87
C ASP A 63 -0.72 1.45 4.84
N LEU A 64 0.43 1.92 4.34
CA LEU A 64 1.65 2.15 5.10
C LEU A 64 1.79 3.63 5.53
N GLY A 65 0.79 4.47 5.26
CA GLY A 65 0.78 5.88 5.63
C GLY A 65 0.76 6.08 7.14
N PHE A 66 1.51 7.09 7.62
CA PHE A 66 1.51 7.52 9.02
C PHE A 66 1.96 8.99 9.12
N PRO A 67 1.38 9.82 10.02
CA PRO A 67 0.33 9.52 11.01
C PRO A 67 -1.09 9.46 10.45
N LYS A 68 -1.29 9.85 9.19
CA LYS A 68 -2.56 9.72 8.46
C LYS A 68 -2.38 8.69 7.36
N GLY A 69 -3.41 7.89 7.10
CA GLY A 69 -3.42 6.92 6.01
C GLY A 69 -3.33 7.61 4.65
N ASP A 70 -2.72 6.93 3.68
CA ASP A 70 -2.56 7.44 2.31
C ASP A 70 -3.87 7.41 1.51
N PHE A 71 -4.87 6.64 1.95
CA PHE A 71 -6.18 6.55 1.29
C PHE A 71 -7.16 7.62 1.80
N SER A 72 -7.95 8.20 0.89
CA SER A 72 -9.03 9.11 1.26
C SER A 72 -10.20 8.37 1.89
N VAL A 73 -11.07 9.08 2.62
CA VAL A 73 -12.25 8.49 3.28
C VAL A 73 -13.18 7.84 2.25
N GLU A 74 -13.32 8.46 1.08
CA GLU A 74 -14.15 7.99 -0.02
C GLU A 74 -13.55 6.73 -0.67
N ALA A 75 -12.21 6.68 -0.81
CA ALA A 75 -11.53 5.47 -1.26
C ALA A 75 -11.70 4.32 -0.25
N ILE A 76 -11.56 4.59 1.04
CA ILE A 76 -11.76 3.59 2.11
C ILE A 76 -13.17 3.00 2.05
N ALA A 77 -14.20 3.82 1.78
CA ALA A 77 -15.58 3.36 1.67
C ALA A 77 -15.85 2.39 0.51
N LYS A 78 -14.99 2.39 -0.52
CA LYS A 78 -15.07 1.45 -1.65
C LYS A 78 -14.34 0.13 -1.41
N ALA A 79 -13.44 0.08 -0.43
CA ALA A 79 -12.61 -1.09 -0.20
C ALA A 79 -13.45 -2.27 0.33
N SER A 80 -13.19 -3.48 -0.16
CA SER A 80 -13.73 -4.69 0.47
C SER A 80 -13.06 -4.97 1.81
N ILE A 81 -11.76 -4.69 1.88
CA ILE A 81 -10.95 -4.73 3.10
C ILE A 81 -9.80 -3.74 2.96
N ILE A 82 -9.45 -3.06 4.06
CA ILE A 82 -8.32 -2.14 4.11
C ILE A 82 -7.67 -2.16 5.48
N THR A 83 -6.34 -2.09 5.51
CA THR A 83 -5.61 -2.01 6.79
C THR A 83 -5.86 -0.66 7.46
N PRO A 84 -6.27 -0.61 8.74
CA PRO A 84 -6.51 0.65 9.42
C PRO A 84 -5.21 1.40 9.72
N VAL A 85 -5.30 2.74 9.75
CA VAL A 85 -4.22 3.61 10.20
C VAL A 85 -4.74 4.48 11.35
N PRO A 86 -4.20 4.34 12.58
CA PRO A 86 -3.20 3.37 13.04
C PRO A 86 -3.78 1.95 13.25
N GLY A 87 -2.90 0.98 13.49
CA GLY A 87 -3.28 -0.38 13.92
C GLY A 87 -3.20 -1.48 12.86
N GLY A 88 -2.90 -1.15 11.60
CA GLY A 88 -2.71 -2.08 10.50
C GLY A 88 -1.26 -2.54 10.33
N VAL A 89 -0.53 -1.95 9.37
CA VAL A 89 0.83 -2.39 9.01
C VAL A 89 1.88 -2.10 10.10
N GLY A 90 1.68 -1.04 10.89
CA GLY A 90 2.60 -0.63 11.95
C GLY A 90 2.92 -1.75 12.96
N PRO A 91 1.91 -2.34 13.63
CA PRO A 91 2.12 -3.49 14.52
C PRO A 91 2.84 -4.67 13.86
N MET A 92 2.50 -5.00 12.61
CA MET A 92 3.16 -6.08 11.86
C MET A 92 4.65 -5.80 11.62
N THR A 93 5.02 -4.54 11.41
CA THR A 93 6.44 -4.14 11.27
C THR A 93 7.26 -4.48 12.51
N ILE A 94 6.68 -4.29 13.71
CA ILE A 94 7.34 -4.62 14.98
C ILE A 94 7.48 -6.14 15.12
N VAL A 95 6.41 -6.89 14.83
CA VAL A 95 6.43 -8.36 14.87
C VAL A 95 7.51 -8.91 13.93
N SER A 96 7.56 -8.45 12.68
CA SER A 96 8.56 -8.90 11.71
C SER A 96 9.99 -8.54 12.09
N LEU A 97 10.22 -7.47 12.86
CA LEU A 97 11.55 -7.18 13.41
C LEU A 97 11.96 -8.25 14.45
N TYR A 98 11.04 -8.67 15.32
CA TYR A 98 11.30 -9.73 16.29
C TYR A 98 11.47 -11.10 15.63
N GLU A 99 10.70 -11.41 14.59
CA GLU A 99 10.88 -12.63 13.79
C GLU A 99 12.29 -12.69 13.19
N ASN A 100 12.76 -11.60 12.57
CA ASN A 100 14.13 -11.54 12.03
C ASN A 100 15.21 -11.72 13.11
N LEU A 101 14.96 -11.27 14.35
CA LEU A 101 15.88 -11.47 15.47
C LEU A 101 15.88 -12.93 15.95
N ALA A 102 14.73 -13.59 15.94
CA ALA A 102 14.60 -14.97 16.37
C ALA A 102 15.25 -15.95 15.38
N ASP A 103 15.27 -15.62 14.10
CA ASP A 103 15.83 -16.45 13.02
C ASP A 103 17.36 -16.26 12.82
N ALA A 104 17.99 -15.31 13.51
CA ALA A 104 19.42 -14.97 13.39
C ALA A 104 20.32 -15.83 14.29
#